data_AF-G5JQH9-F1
#
_entry.id   AF-G5JQH9-F1
#
_cell.length_a   1.000
_cell.length_b   1.000
_cell.length_c   1.000
_cell.angle_alpha   90.00
_cell.angle_beta   90.00
_cell.angle_gamma   90.00
#
_symmetry.space_group_name_H-M   'P 1'
#
loop_
_entity.id
_entity.type
_entity.pdbx_description
1 polymer ?
#
loop_
_entity_poly.entity_id
_entity_poly.type
_entity_poly.pdbx_seq_one_letter_code
_entity_poly.pdbx_strand_id
1 'polypeptide(L)'
;MTLGINTVNISARKRVIAALGVTQGLAAALGPTIGGILTQYLGWRWIFLVNLPLMIISLVICLICFSWHEEKESARIDFLGAIFSMAALFSLTLGLVQGRT
;
A
#
# COMPACT_ATOMS: atom_id res chain seq x y z
N MET A 1 2.47 -7.35 -0.19
CA MET A 1 1.65 -8.52 -0.59
C MET A 1 2.44 -9.84 -0.58
N THR A 2 3.72 -9.83 -0.94
CA THR A 2 4.56 -11.05 -1.03
C THR A 2 4.89 -11.68 0.33
N LEU A 3 5.14 -10.87 1.37
CA LEU A 3 5.45 -11.35 2.72
C LEU A 3 4.33 -12.21 3.34
N GLY A 4 3.06 -11.81 3.20
CA GLY A 4 1.93 -12.55 3.78
C GLY A 4 1.50 -13.81 3.02
N ILE A 5 1.90 -13.95 1.75
CA ILE A 5 1.60 -15.15 0.95
C ILE A 5 2.63 -16.25 1.23
N ASN A 6 3.86 -15.87 1.60
CA ASN A 6 4.93 -16.81 1.83
C ASN A 6 4.81 -17.56 3.18
N THR A 7 4.09 -16.99 4.16
CA THR A 7 3.83 -17.60 5.48
C THR A 7 2.64 -18.58 5.48
N VAL A 8 1.90 -18.70 4.37
CA VAL A 8 0.69 -19.53 4.26
C VAL A 8 0.85 -20.66 3.24
N ASN A 9 0.40 -21.86 3.63
CA ASN A 9 0.40 -23.09 2.84
C ASN A 9 -0.38 -22.94 1.50
N ILE A 10 0.07 -23.60 0.43
CA ILE A 10 -0.36 -23.40 -0.96
C ILE A 10 -1.89 -23.51 -1.16
N SER A 11 -2.54 -24.37 -0.39
CA SER A 11 -3.98 -24.63 -0.45
C SER A 11 -4.83 -23.48 0.13
N ALA A 12 -4.31 -22.72 1.09
CA ALA A 12 -5.00 -21.59 1.73
C ALA A 12 -4.70 -20.23 1.04
N ARG A 13 -3.64 -20.15 0.21
CA ARG A 13 -3.27 -18.93 -0.53
C ARG A 13 -4.43 -18.37 -1.37
N LYS A 14 -5.21 -19.24 -2.03
CA LYS A 14 -6.38 -18.80 -2.82
C LYS A 14 -7.39 -18.01 -1.99
N ARG A 15 -7.68 -18.46 -0.76
CA ARG A 15 -8.63 -17.79 0.14
C ARG A 15 -8.08 -16.48 0.69
N VAL A 16 -6.79 -16.45 1.04
CA VAL A 16 -6.13 -15.23 1.53
C VAL A 16 -6.06 -14.17 0.42
N ILE A 17 -5.67 -14.55 -0.79
CA ILE A 17 -5.63 -13.64 -1.94
C ILE A 17 -7.04 -13.13 -2.27
N ALA A 18 -8.04 -14.00 -2.25
CA ALA A 18 -9.43 -13.59 -2.45
C ALA A 18 -9.90 -12.59 -1.38
N ALA A 19 -9.62 -12.85 -0.09
CA ALA A 19 -9.99 -11.96 1.00
C ALA A 19 -9.29 -10.58 0.89
N LEU A 20 -7.99 -10.57 0.58
CA LEU A 20 -7.24 -9.33 0.36
C LEU A 20 -7.78 -8.55 -0.85
N GLY A 21 -8.07 -9.23 -1.95
CA GLY A 21 -8.62 -8.62 -3.16
C GLY A 21 -10.00 -8.02 -2.96
N VAL A 22 -10.91 -8.74 -2.27
CA VAL A 22 -12.25 -8.23 -1.94
C VAL A 22 -12.15 -7.01 -1.02
N THR A 23 -11.26 -7.03 -0.03
CA THR A 23 -11.05 -5.91 0.88
C THR A 23 -10.54 -4.68 0.14
N GLN A 24 -9.58 -4.84 -0.78
CA GLN A 24 -9.08 -3.74 -1.60
C GLN A 24 -10.14 -3.20 -2.56
N GLY A 25 -10.92 -4.08 -3.21
CA GLY A 25 -12.00 -3.67 -4.11
C GLY A 25 -13.08 -2.87 -3.38
N LEU A 26 -13.48 -3.33 -2.19
CA LEU A 26 -14.41 -2.60 -1.33
C LEU A 26 -13.84 -1.25 -0.88
N ALA A 27 -12.56 -1.20 -0.49
CA ALA A 27 -11.90 0.05 -0.11
C ALA A 27 -11.85 1.05 -1.29
N ALA A 28 -11.56 0.58 -2.51
CA ALA A 28 -11.50 1.42 -3.70
C ALA A 28 -12.89 1.96 -4.10
N ALA A 29 -13.94 1.17 -3.92
CA ALA A 29 -15.31 1.59 -4.20
C ALA A 29 -15.85 2.56 -3.13
N LEU A 30 -15.63 2.25 -1.85
CA LEU A 30 -16.19 3.01 -0.73
C LEU A 30 -15.38 4.26 -0.37
N GLY A 31 -14.07 4.28 -0.66
CA GLY A 31 -13.17 5.39 -0.34
C GLY A 31 -13.65 6.74 -0.90
N PRO A 32 -13.88 6.86 -2.22
CA PRO A 32 -14.36 8.10 -2.83
C PRO A 32 -15.76 8.49 -2.35
N THR A 33 -16.66 7.51 -2.17
CA THR A 33 -18.03 7.77 -1.71
C THR A 33 -18.04 8.34 -0.30
N ILE A 34 -17.34 7.69 0.65
CA ILE A 34 -17.26 8.14 2.04
C ILE A 34 -16.51 9.47 2.13
N GLY A 35 -15.39 9.60 1.41
CA GLY A 35 -14.60 10.84 1.37
C GLY A 35 -15.38 12.02 0.79
N GLY A 36 -16.16 11.79 -0.27
CA GLY A 36 -17.00 12.80 -0.91
C GLY A 36 -18.16 13.25 -0.02
N ILE A 37 -18.80 12.33 0.71
CA ILE A 37 -19.84 12.67 1.69
C ILE A 37 -19.22 13.47 2.85
N LEU A 38 -18.05 13.07 3.35
CA LEU A 38 -17.36 13.80 4.42
C LEU A 38 -17.01 15.23 4.02
N THR A 39 -16.48 15.44 2.82
CA THR A 39 -16.12 16.78 2.33
C THR A 39 -17.34 17.64 2.07
N GLN A 40 -18.44 17.07 1.57
CA GLN A 40 -19.65 17.80 1.22
C GLN A 40 -20.43 18.29 2.45
N TYR A 41 -20.52 17.49 3.52
CA TYR A 41 -21.31 17.85 4.71
C TYR A 41 -20.49 18.47 5.85
N LEU A 42 -19.25 18.05 6.05
CA LEU A 42 -18.43 18.41 7.22
C LEU A 42 -17.19 19.22 6.84
N GLY A 43 -16.84 19.27 5.55
CA GLY A 43 -15.67 19.97 5.03
C GLY A 43 -14.38 19.14 5.10
N TRP A 44 -13.34 19.55 4.37
CA TRP A 44 -12.15 18.71 4.13
C TRP A 44 -11.38 18.28 5.40
N ARG A 45 -11.52 19.03 6.51
CA ARG A 45 -10.77 18.83 7.77
C ARG A 45 -11.16 17.52 8.43
N TRP A 46 -12.40 17.08 8.21
CA TRP A 46 -12.92 15.85 8.79
C TRP A 46 -12.32 14.60 8.19
N ILE A 47 -11.79 14.66 6.96
CA ILE A 47 -11.02 13.55 6.39
C ILE A 47 -9.82 13.24 7.27
N PHE A 48 -9.09 14.26 7.72
CA PHE A 48 -7.91 14.08 8.58
C PHE A 48 -8.31 13.63 9.99
N LEU A 49 -9.37 14.20 10.56
CA LEU A 49 -9.87 13.79 11.88
C LEU A 49 -10.39 12.35 11.93
N VAL A 50 -10.92 11.81 10.84
CA VAL A 50 -11.36 10.41 10.76
C VAL A 50 -10.21 9.46 10.44
N ASN A 51 -9.27 9.87 9.58
CA ASN A 51 -8.09 9.05 9.28
C ASN A 51 -7.14 8.92 10.48
N LEU A 52 -7.00 9.96 11.31
CA LEU A 52 -6.11 9.96 12.46
C LEU A 52 -6.39 8.82 13.47
N PRO A 53 -7.63 8.62 13.98
CA PRO A 53 -7.93 7.50 14.87
C PRO A 53 -7.79 6.15 14.16
N LEU A 54 -8.16 6.04 12.87
CA LEU A 54 -7.94 4.81 12.10
C LEU A 54 -6.46 4.45 11.98
N MET A 55 -5.60 5.43 11.77
CA MET A 55 -4.15 5.25 11.78
C MET A 55 -3.64 4.80 13.14
N ILE A 56 -4.08 5.44 14.22
CA ILE A 56 -3.68 5.07 15.59
C ILE A 56 -4.11 3.63 15.89
N ILE A 57 -5.34 3.25 15.58
CA ILE A 57 -5.85 1.89 15.79
C ILE A 57 -5.00 0.88 15.00
N SER A 58 -4.74 1.16 13.73
CA SER A 58 -3.91 0.29 12.88
C SER A 58 -2.49 0.15 13.43
N LEU A 59 -1.90 1.25 13.94
CA LEU A 59 -0.58 1.26 14.55
C LEU A 59 -0.56 0.42 15.84
N VAL A 60 -1.57 0.58 16.70
CA VAL A 60 -1.70 -0.18 17.96
C VAL A 60 -1.86 -1.67 17.67
N ILE A 61 -2.71 -2.04 16.70
CA ILE A 61 -2.88 -3.43 16.28
C ILE A 61 -1.56 -3.99 15.75
N CYS A 62 -0.83 -3.21 14.95
CA CYS A 62 0.50 -3.59 14.47
C CYS A 62 1.45 -3.85 15.65
N LEU A 63 1.56 -2.93 16.61
CA LEU A 63 2.44 -3.08 17.76
C LEU A 63 2.10 -4.28 18.66
N ILE A 64 0.82 -4.62 18.81
CA ILE A 64 0.39 -5.73 19.66
C ILE A 64 0.52 -7.08 18.92
N CYS A 65 0.14 -7.12 17.65
CA CYS A 65 0.01 -8.37 16.90
C CYS A 65 1.31 -8.77 16.16
N PHE A 66 2.19 -7.81 15.90
CA PHE A 66 3.41 -8.04 15.15
C PHE A 66 4.53 -8.49 16.10
N SER A 67 4.69 -9.80 16.28
CA SER A 67 5.93 -10.36 16.84
C SER A 67 7.04 -10.23 15.82
N TRP A 68 8.06 -9.46 16.17
CA TRP A 68 9.28 -9.21 15.39
C TRP A 68 10.11 -10.51 15.23
N HIS A 69 9.67 -11.43 14.38
CA HIS A 69 10.48 -12.53 13.88
C HIS A 69 11.08 -12.11 12.53
N GLU A 70 11.98 -11.13 12.56
CA GLU A 70 12.86 -10.88 11.43
C GLU A 70 14.14 -11.69 11.65
N GLU A 71 14.31 -12.77 10.90
CA GLU A 71 15.65 -13.16 10.48
C GLU A 71 16.22 -11.96 9.72
N LYS A 72 17.24 -11.30 10.29
CA LYS A 72 17.99 -10.25 9.60
C LYS A 72 18.74 -10.88 8.42
N GLU A 73 18.02 -11.12 7.34
CA GLU A 73 18.62 -11.23 6.02
C GLU A 73 19.22 -9.86 5.72
N SER A 74 20.55 -9.78 5.82
CA SER A 74 21.33 -8.60 5.46
C SER A 74 21.22 -8.38 3.94
N ALA A 75 20.07 -7.87 3.50
CA ALA A 75 19.87 -7.43 2.13
C ALA A 75 20.83 -6.26 1.88
N ARG A 76 21.88 -6.50 1.09
CA ARG A 76 22.75 -5.42 0.63
C ARG A 76 21.93 -4.52 -0.28
N ILE A 77 21.92 -3.23 0.02
CA ILE A 77 21.28 -2.23 -0.82
C ILE A 77 22.07 -2.15 -2.13
N ASP A 78 21.45 -2.54 -3.25
CA ASP A 78 22.03 -2.42 -4.58
C ASP A 78 21.85 -0.98 -5.10
N PHE A 79 22.78 -0.11 -4.74
CA PHE A 79 22.80 1.28 -5.20
C PHE A 79 22.98 1.41 -6.72
N LEU A 80 23.68 0.46 -7.35
CA LEU A 80 23.96 0.51 -8.77
C LEU A 80 22.70 0.18 -9.57
N GLY A 81 21.98 -0.87 -9.16
CA GLY A 81 20.66 -1.19 -9.68
C GLY A 81 19.65 -0.06 -9.44
N ALA A 82 19.68 0.59 -8.26
CA ALA A 82 18.83 1.72 -7.96
C ALA A 82 19.06 2.89 -8.93
N ILE A 83 20.32 3.29 -9.16
CA ILE A 83 20.67 4.38 -10.09
C ILE A 83 20.23 4.04 -11.52
N PHE A 84 20.49 2.81 -11.97
CA PHE A 84 20.13 2.38 -13.32
C PHE A 84 18.61 2.36 -13.52
N SER A 85 17.85 1.90 -12.53
CA SER A 85 16.39 1.93 -12.56
C SER A 85 15.84 3.36 -12.60
N MET A 86 16.46 4.28 -11.85
CA MET A 86 16.07 5.68 -11.79
C MET A 86 16.31 6.37 -13.15
N ALA A 87 17.47 6.15 -13.76
CA ALA A 87 17.79 6.67 -15.09
C ALA A 87 16.87 6.09 -16.19
N ALA A 88 16.58 4.78 -16.13
CA ALA A 88 15.69 4.12 -17.09
C ALA A 88 14.26 4.67 -17.01
N LEU A 89 13.70 4.77 -15.79
CA LEU A 89 12.34 5.32 -15.59
C LEU A 89 12.27 6.80 -15.97
N PHE A 90 13.32 7.58 -15.67
CA PHE A 90 13.41 8.98 -16.06
C PHE A 90 13.42 9.16 -17.57
N SER A 91 14.29 8.43 -18.28
CA SER A 91 14.38 8.44 -19.75
C SER A 91 13.06 8.00 -20.40
N LEU A 92 12.45 6.92 -19.89
CA LEU A 92 11.17 6.42 -20.38
C LEU A 92 10.04 7.45 -20.20
N THR A 93 9.98 8.09 -19.03
CA THR A 93 8.98 9.12 -18.73
C THR A 93 9.18 10.35 -19.61
N LEU A 94 10.41 10.82 -19.79
CA LEU A 94 10.72 11.91 -20.71
C LEU A 94 10.32 11.57 -22.14
N GLY A 95 10.65 10.37 -22.62
CA GLY A 95 10.26 9.89 -23.94
C GLY A 95 8.75 9.84 -24.14
N LEU A 96 7.98 9.40 -23.13
CA LEU A 96 6.52 9.38 -23.19
C LEU A 96 5.90 10.78 -23.20
N VAL A 97 6.50 11.72 -22.44
CA VAL A 97 5.98 13.09 -22.30
C VAL A 97 6.32 13.94 -23.53
N GLN A 98 7.57 13.87 -24.02
CA GLN A 98 8.04 14.64 -25.18
C GLN A 98 7.76 13.95 -26.52
N GLY A 99 7.52 12.64 -26.55
CA GLY A 99 7.06 11.94 -27.75
C GLY A 99 5.62 12.25 -28.15
N ARG A 100 4.89 13.03 -27.33
CA ARG A 100 3.54 13.55 -27.61
C ARG A 100 3.57 15.02 -28.05
N THR A 101 4.63 15.41 -28.77
CA THR A 101 4.73 16.62 -29.60
C THR A 101 5.22 16.21 -30.97
#